data_AF-A0A0M9E2Y4-F1
#
_entry.id   AF-A0A0M9E2Y4-F1
#
_cell.length_a   1.000
_cell.length_b   1.000
_cell.length_c   1.000
_cell.angle_alpha   90.00
_cell.angle_beta   90.00
_cell.angle_gamma   90.00
#
_symmetry.space_group_name_H-M   'P 1'
#
loop_
_entity.id
_entity.type
_entity.pdbx_description
1 polymer ?
#
loop_
_entity_poly.entity_id
_entity_poly.type
_entity_poly.pdbx_seq_one_letter_code
_entity_poly.pdbx_strand_id
1 'polypeptide(L)'
;MTKLRGIKDLVQAAIDKGATSVEEVHMSIANMPLNVLEKVSLLESPAKEIKKIHEKSVGSVYNLIRKINNEAGEIAETLINKAEKIENETENY
;
A
#
# COMPACT_ATOMS: atom_id res chain seq x y z
N MET A 1 3.23 -7.60 -26.11
CA MET A 1 2.63 -6.85 -24.97
C MET A 1 2.77 -7.53 -23.58
N THR A 2 2.99 -8.85 -23.50
CA THR A 2 3.23 -9.60 -22.24
C THR A 2 4.37 -9.06 -21.36
N LYS A 3 5.49 -8.63 -21.95
CA LYS A 3 6.62 -8.07 -21.18
C LYS A 3 6.24 -6.80 -20.43
N LEU A 4 5.44 -5.94 -21.06
CA LEU A 4 5.00 -4.67 -20.47
C LEU A 4 4.05 -4.91 -19.30
N ARG A 5 3.10 -5.86 -19.43
CA ARG A 5 2.26 -6.30 -18.30
C ARG A 5 3.10 -6.85 -17.15
N GLY A 6 4.09 -7.70 -17.45
CA GLY A 6 4.97 -8.24 -16.42
C GLY A 6 5.73 -7.17 -15.64
N ILE A 7 6.17 -6.09 -16.30
CA ILE A 7 6.80 -4.94 -15.62
C ILE A 7 5.78 -4.21 -14.73
N LYS A 8 4.57 -3.95 -15.25
CA LYS A 8 3.48 -3.33 -14.46
C LYS A 8 3.19 -4.16 -13.20
N ASP A 9 3.00 -5.47 -13.34
CA ASP A 9 2.73 -6.38 -12.22
C ASP A 9 3.89 -6.40 -11.20
N LEU A 10 5.14 -6.41 -11.69
CA LEU A 10 6.32 -6.37 -10.83
C LEU A 10 6.38 -5.08 -10.00
N VAL A 11 6.16 -3.93 -10.63
CA VAL A 11 6.18 -2.63 -9.96
C VAL A 11 5.06 -2.55 -8.92
N GLN A 12 3.83 -2.94 -9.30
CA GLN A 12 2.69 -2.94 -8.39
C GLN A 12 2.95 -3.83 -7.17
N ALA A 13 3.45 -5.06 -7.38
CA ALA A 13 3.79 -5.97 -6.30
C ALA A 13 4.94 -5.46 -5.42
N ALA A 14 5.94 -4.78 -6.00
CA ALA A 14 7.04 -4.20 -5.24
C ALA A 14 6.55 -3.07 -4.32
N ILE A 15 5.65 -2.20 -4.80
CA ILE A 15 5.07 -1.12 -4.01
C ILE A 15 4.19 -1.68 -2.89
N ASP A 16 3.34 -2.68 -3.17
CA ASP A 16 2.47 -3.27 -2.14
C ASP A 16 3.27 -3.95 -1.02
N LYS A 17 4.29 -4.73 -1.39
CA LYS A 17 5.18 -5.37 -0.42
C LYS A 17 5.98 -4.33 0.37
N GLY A 18 6.52 -3.32 -0.32
CA GLY A 18 7.25 -2.23 0.32
C GLY A 18 6.38 -1.48 1.33
N ALA A 19 5.16 -1.12 0.94
CA ALA A 19 4.20 -0.46 1.83
C ALA A 19 3.91 -1.31 3.07
N THR A 20 3.70 -2.61 2.90
CA THR A 20 3.47 -3.56 4.01
C THR A 20 4.67 -3.61 4.95
N SER A 21 5.89 -3.78 4.43
CA SER A 21 7.09 -3.86 5.27
C SER A 21 7.37 -2.57 6.03
N VAL A 22 7.16 -1.41 5.40
CA VAL A 22 7.35 -0.12 6.08
C VAL A 22 6.25 0.12 7.12
N GLU A 23 5.00 -0.27 6.83
CA GLU A 23 3.89 -0.20 7.79
C GLU A 23 4.19 -1.01 9.07
N GLU A 24 4.67 -2.24 8.93
CA GLU A 24 5.06 -3.10 10.05
C GLU A 24 6.16 -2.47 10.92
N VAL A 25 7.21 -1.93 10.30
CA VAL A 25 8.31 -1.25 11.00
C VAL A 25 7.81 0.01 11.71
N HIS A 26 7.00 0.82 11.03
CA HIS A 26 6.42 2.04 11.60
C HIS A 26 5.58 1.71 12.84
N MET A 27 4.67 0.73 12.74
CA MET A 27 3.86 0.27 13.87
C MET A 27 4.72 -0.23 15.04
N SER A 28 5.76 -1.01 14.75
CA SER A 28 6.65 -1.54 15.78
C SER A 28 7.32 -0.41 16.58
N ILE A 29 7.87 0.58 15.88
CA ILE A 29 8.53 1.74 16.50
C ILE A 29 7.53 2.58 17.30
N ALA A 30 6.38 2.91 16.71
CA ALA A 30 5.40 3.78 17.36
C ALA A 30 4.71 3.15 18.58
N ASN A 31 4.63 1.81 18.61
CA ASN A 31 4.10 1.09 19.77
C ASN A 31 5.04 1.11 20.97
N MET A 32 6.36 1.29 20.79
CA MET A 32 7.32 1.27 21.91
C MET A 32 7.02 2.29 23.02
N PRO A 33 6.89 3.60 22.74
CA PRO A 33 6.61 4.58 23.80
C PRO A 33 5.24 4.37 24.45
N LEU A 34 4.23 4.00 23.67
CA LEU A 34 2.88 3.77 24.19
C LEU A 34 2.84 2.55 25.12
N ASN A 35 3.54 1.47 24.78
CA ASN A 35 3.68 0.29 25.65
C ASN A 35 4.40 0.63 26.98
N VAL A 36 5.27 1.64 27.00
CA VAL A 36 5.88 2.13 28.25
C VAL A 36 4.86 2.91 29.09
N LEU A 37 4.07 3.78 28.46
CA LEU A 37 3.02 4.56 29.13
C LEU A 37 1.91 3.68 29.70
N GLU A 38 1.59 2.55 29.04
CA GLU A 38 0.63 1.56 29.55
C GLU A 38 1.04 0.95 30.90
N LYS A 39 2.32 0.99 31.28
CA LYS A 39 2.80 0.48 32.58
C LYS A 39 2.60 1.48 33.73
N VAL A 40 2.24 2.72 33.42
CA VAL A 40 1.91 3.74 34.41
C VAL A 40 0.41 3.68 34.67
N SER A 41 -0.01 3.30 35.88
CA SER A 41 -1.42 3.02 36.20
C SER A 41 -2.38 4.17 35.87
N LEU A 42 -1.96 5.42 36.08
CA LEU A 42 -2.75 6.61 35.76
C LEU A 42 -2.90 6.87 34.25
N LEU A 43 -2.06 6.24 33.41
CA LEU A 43 -1.98 6.47 31.97
C LEU A 43 -2.38 5.26 31.14
N GLU A 44 -2.69 4.10 31.76
CA GLU A 44 -3.00 2.87 31.04
C GLU A 44 -4.14 3.04 30.03
N SER A 45 -5.30 3.53 30.48
CA SER A 45 -6.47 3.73 29.60
C SER A 45 -6.19 4.77 28.50
N PRO A 46 -5.69 5.99 28.82
CA PRO A 46 -5.32 6.96 27.79
C PRO A 46 -4.31 6.43 26.77
N ALA A 47 -3.29 5.69 27.22
CA ALA A 47 -2.26 5.13 26.33
C ALA A 47 -2.86 4.12 25.35
N LYS A 48 -3.76 3.24 25.81
CA LYS A 48 -4.47 2.29 24.94
C LYS A 48 -5.37 2.97 23.91
N GLU A 49 -6.04 4.06 24.28
CA GLU A 49 -6.87 4.83 23.34
C GLU A 49 -6.02 5.51 22.26
N ILE A 50 -4.94 6.18 22.66
CA ILE A 50 -4.00 6.82 21.74
C ILE A 50 -3.39 5.79 20.80
N LYS A 51 -3.03 4.61 21.30
CA LYS A 51 -2.52 3.50 20.49
C LYS A 51 -3.49 3.07 19.40
N LYS A 52 -4.77 2.86 19.73
CA LYS A 52 -5.80 2.52 18.73
C LYS A 52 -5.98 3.61 17.67
N ILE A 53 -5.95 4.88 18.08
CA ILE A 53 -6.05 6.01 17.15
C ILE A 53 -4.84 6.02 16.22
N HIS A 54 -3.64 5.83 16.76
CA HIS A 54 -2.41 5.79 16.00
C HIS A 54 -2.41 4.62 15.00
N GLU A 55 -2.70 3.41 15.45
CA GLU A 55 -2.79 2.21 14.61
C GLU A 55 -3.80 2.40 13.46
N LYS A 56 -4.96 2.98 13.75
CA LYS A 56 -5.96 3.29 12.72
C LYS A 56 -5.45 4.33 11.72
N SER A 57 -4.80 5.39 12.20
CA SER A 57 -4.27 6.46 11.34
C SER A 57 -3.18 5.95 10.41
N VAL A 58 -2.19 5.24 10.96
CA VAL A 58 -1.09 4.66 10.19
C VAL A 58 -1.64 3.67 9.16
N GLY A 59 -2.50 2.73 9.58
CA GLY A 59 -3.10 1.77 8.64
C GLY A 59 -3.91 2.44 7.54
N SER A 60 -4.61 3.54 7.84
CA SER A 60 -5.35 4.31 6.83
C SER A 60 -4.44 4.95 5.78
N VAL A 61 -3.28 5.46 6.18
CA VAL A 61 -2.29 6.03 5.25
C VAL A 61 -1.72 4.96 4.33
N TYR A 62 -1.29 3.81 4.86
CA TYR A 62 -0.77 2.72 4.03
C TYR A 62 -1.87 2.09 3.15
N ASN A 63 -3.12 2.04 3.62
CA ASN A 63 -4.27 1.69 2.80
C ASN A 63 -4.46 2.62 1.61
N LEU A 64 -4.29 3.92 1.82
CA LEU A 64 -4.35 4.89 0.74
C LEU A 64 -3.21 4.69 -0.28
N ILE A 65 -1.99 4.43 0.19
CA ILE A 65 -0.84 4.13 -0.69
C ILE A 65 -1.15 2.92 -1.58
N ARG A 66 -1.62 1.82 -0.99
CA ARG A 66 -1.97 0.60 -1.74
C ARG A 66 -3.14 0.82 -2.70
N LYS A 67 -4.11 1.65 -2.32
CA LYS A 67 -5.22 2.04 -3.21
C LYS A 67 -4.72 2.81 -4.43
N ILE A 68 -3.86 3.80 -4.24
CA ILE A 68 -3.26 4.57 -5.35
C ILE A 68 -2.42 3.66 -6.25
N ASN A 69 -1.66 2.73 -5.68
CA ASN A 69 -0.88 1.74 -6.42
C ASN A 69 -1.76 0.87 -7.32
N ASN A 70 -2.89 0.38 -6.79
CA ASN A 70 -3.86 -0.38 -7.57
C ASN A 70 -4.51 0.46 -8.68
N GLU A 71 -4.94 1.70 -8.38
CA GLU A 71 -5.52 2.60 -9.39
C GLU A 71 -4.53 2.89 -10.54
N ALA A 72 -3.25 3.11 -10.21
CA ALA A 72 -2.21 3.27 -11.22
C ALA A 72 -2.01 1.99 -12.06
N GLY A 73 -2.08 0.82 -11.44
CA GLY A 73 -2.05 -0.48 -12.11
C GLY A 73 -3.20 -0.67 -13.11
N GLU A 74 -4.42 -0.32 -12.71
CA GLU A 74 -5.61 -0.39 -13.58
C GLU A 74 -5.52 0.56 -14.78
N ILE A 75 -5.01 1.78 -14.58
CA ILE A 75 -4.76 2.73 -15.66
C ILE A 75 -3.72 2.17 -16.64
N ALA A 76 -2.62 1.62 -16.13
CA ALA A 76 -1.59 1.02 -16.96
C ALA A 76 -2.12 -0.18 -17.75
N GLU A 77 -2.91 -1.05 -17.12
CA GLU A 77 -3.55 -2.19 -17.78
C GLU A 77 -4.49 -1.75 -18.90
N THR A 78 -5.30 -0.70 -18.66
CA THR A 78 -6.18 -0.11 -19.68
C THR A 78 -5.42 0.41 -20.89
N LEU A 79 -4.28 1.07 -20.66
CA LEU A 79 -3.42 1.57 -21.75
C LEU A 79 -2.76 0.44 -22.54
N ILE A 80 -2.29 -0.61 -21.86
CA ILE A 80 -1.73 -1.80 -22.50
C ILE A 80 -2.78 -2.48 -23.38
N ASN A 81 -3.99 -2.68 -22.87
CA ASN A 81 -5.10 -3.28 -23.63
C ASN A 81 -5.44 -2.46 -24.89
N LYS A 82 -5.45 -1.13 -24.77
CA LYS A 82 -5.71 -0.25 -25.91
C LYS A 82 -4.62 -0.37 -26.97
N ALA A 83 -3.36 -0.42 -26.57
CA ALA A 83 -2.24 -0.54 -27.50
C ALA A 83 -2.20 -1.92 -28.17
N GLU A 84 -2.53 -3.01 -27.47
CA GLU A 84 -2.69 -4.35 -28.08
C GLU A 84 -3.76 -4.36 -29.16
N LYS A 85 -4.90 -3.71 -28.89
CA LYS A 85 -5.99 -3.63 -29.86
C LYS A 85 -5.55 -2.92 -31.15
N ILE A 86 -4.82 -1.81 -31.02
CA ILE A 86 -4.30 -1.05 -32.16
C ILE A 86 -3.31 -1.90 -32.97
N GLU A 87 -2.36 -2.58 -32.30
CA GLU A 87 -1.38 -3.47 -32.94
C GLU A 87 -2.07 -4.56 -33.78
N ASN A 88 -3.07 -5.24 -33.20
CA ASN A 88 -3.84 -6.27 -33.88
C ASN A 88 -4.67 -5.73 -35.07
N GLU A 89 -5.20 -4.51 -34.99
CA GLU A 89 -5.93 -3.88 -36.09
C GLU A 89 -5.01 -3.51 -37.27
N THR A 90 -3.76 -3.11 -36.98
CA THR A 90 -2.76 -2.80 -38.01
C THR A 90 -2.13 -4.03 -38.68
N GLU A 91 -2.04 -5.17 -38.00
CA GLU A 91 -1.51 -6.41 -38.59
C GLU A 91 -2.50 -7.15 -39.51
N ASN A 92 -3.79 -6.79 -39.46
CA ASN A 92 -4.85 -7.38 -40.30
C ASN A 92 -5.10 -6.62 -41.62
N TYR A 93 -4.23 -5.66 -41.98
CA TYR A 93 -4.23 -4.91 -43.24
C TYR A 93 -2.90 -5.10 -43.98
#